data_AF-A0AAV5W9X0-F1
#
_entry.id   AF-A0AAV5W9X0-F1
#
_cell.length_a   1.000
_cell.length_b   1.000
_cell.length_c   1.000
_cell.angle_alpha   90.00
_cell.angle_beta   90.00
_cell.angle_gamma   90.00
#
_symmetry.space_group_name_H-M   'P 1'
#
loop_
_entity.id
_entity.type
_entity.pdbx_description
1 polymer ?
#
loop_
_entity_poly.entity_id
_entity_poly.type
_entity_poly.pdbx_seq_one_letter_code
_entity_poly.pdbx_strand_id
1 'polypeptide(L)'
;RFNFLNGSDCPDWLQAEIVQISNMTNIKYKLMCGLVLNSLIKRQIDHIDISKFVNETLDRDSVRRILVATSYIMENCAISSTSYLTVELEQLGMPSEHARVLSRAIESSSDLIPSLLPTIAK
;
A
#
# COMPACT_ATOMS: atom_id res chain seq x y z
N ARG A 1 -8.12 12.48 10.25
CA ARG A 1 -6.67 12.79 10.32
C ARG A 1 -5.89 11.55 10.66
N PHE A 2 -5.03 11.13 9.75
CA PHE A 2 -4.21 9.92 9.88
C PHE A 2 -2.73 10.29 9.94
N ASN A 3 -2.00 9.72 10.89
CA ASN A 3 -0.57 9.96 11.04
C ASN A 3 0.17 9.47 9.81
N PHE A 4 -0.21 8.33 9.24
CA PHE A 4 0.40 7.84 8.01
C PHE A 4 0.21 8.79 6.81
N LEU A 5 -0.73 9.73 6.85
CA LEU A 5 -0.95 10.79 5.83
C LEU A 5 -0.45 12.17 6.31
N ASN A 6 0.55 12.21 7.19
CA ASN A 6 1.10 13.44 7.76
C ASN A 6 0.04 14.32 8.46
N GLY A 7 -0.96 13.70 9.09
CA GLY A 7 -2.05 14.39 9.78
C GLY A 7 -3.17 14.90 8.85
N SER A 8 -3.12 14.58 7.56
CA SER A 8 -4.16 14.89 6.58
C SER A 8 -5.32 13.87 6.65
N ASP A 9 -6.44 14.21 6.01
CA ASP A 9 -7.54 13.28 5.83
C ASP A 9 -7.28 12.34 4.64
N CYS A 10 -7.86 11.14 4.69
CA CYS A 10 -7.73 10.16 3.62
C CYS A 10 -8.57 10.62 2.42
N PRO A 11 -7.99 10.72 1.22
CA PRO A 11 -8.76 11.10 0.05
C PRO A 11 -9.74 9.98 -0.35
N ASP A 12 -10.92 10.37 -0.86
CA ASP A 12 -12.02 9.44 -1.16
C ASP A 12 -11.61 8.31 -2.13
N TRP A 13 -10.76 8.62 -3.11
CA TRP A 13 -10.25 7.62 -4.05
C TRP A 13 -9.40 6.56 -3.35
N LEU A 14 -8.60 6.94 -2.35
CA LEU A 14 -7.75 6.00 -1.60
C LEU A 14 -8.60 5.14 -0.68
N GLN A 15 -9.56 5.76 0.01
CA GLN A 15 -10.47 5.04 0.90
C GLN A 15 -11.29 4.00 0.14
N ALA A 16 -11.81 4.35 -1.05
CA ALA A 16 -12.54 3.40 -1.88
C ALA A 16 -11.68 2.17 -2.24
N GLU A 17 -10.41 2.37 -2.61
CA GLU A 17 -9.51 1.26 -2.94
C GLU A 17 -9.07 0.45 -1.72
N ILE A 18 -8.95 1.07 -0.55
CA ILE A 18 -8.69 0.36 0.72
C ILE A 18 -9.81 -0.66 1.00
N VAL A 19 -11.06 -0.28 0.75
CA VAL A 19 -12.19 -1.21 0.87
C VAL A 19 -12.09 -2.32 -0.17
N GLN A 20 -11.66 -2.03 -1.41
CA GLN A 20 -11.49 -3.05 -2.45
C GLN A 20 -10.40 -4.08 -2.16
N ILE A 21 -9.40 -3.75 -1.33
CA ILE A 21 -8.36 -4.71 -0.90
C ILE A 21 -8.97 -5.93 -0.19
N SER A 22 -10.13 -5.77 0.46
CA SER A 22 -10.86 -6.88 1.09
C SER A 22 -11.32 -7.97 0.10
N ASN A 23 -11.50 -7.62 -1.18
CA ASN A 23 -11.85 -8.56 -2.25
C ASN A 23 -10.64 -9.41 -2.73
N MET A 24 -9.45 -9.14 -2.20
CA MET A 24 -8.23 -9.89 -2.47
C MET A 24 -7.90 -10.81 -1.30
N THR A 25 -7.43 -12.02 -1.59
CA THR A 25 -6.95 -12.92 -0.52
C THR A 25 -5.69 -12.37 0.14
N ASN A 26 -5.48 -12.68 1.42
CA ASN A 26 -4.29 -12.25 2.16
C ASN A 26 -2.99 -12.69 1.45
N ILE A 27 -2.95 -13.91 0.89
CA ILE A 27 -1.79 -14.42 0.13
C ILE A 27 -1.48 -13.53 -1.07
N LYS A 28 -2.50 -13.17 -1.86
CA LYS A 28 -2.34 -12.28 -3.02
C LYS A 28 -1.92 -10.88 -2.57
N TYR A 29 -2.52 -10.35 -1.51
CA TYR A 29 -2.19 -9.01 -1.02
C TYR A 29 -0.75 -8.94 -0.49
N LYS A 30 -0.30 -9.95 0.26
CA LYS A 30 1.11 -10.07 0.71
C LYS A 30 2.09 -10.08 -0.46
N LEU A 31 1.76 -10.83 -1.53
CA LEU A 31 2.57 -10.86 -2.75
C LEU A 31 2.61 -9.48 -3.42
N MET A 32 1.48 -8.77 -3.49
CA MET A 32 1.40 -7.41 -4.03
C MET A 32 2.26 -6.44 -3.20
N CYS A 33 2.16 -6.45 -1.88
CA CYS A 33 3.01 -5.64 -1.00
C CYS A 33 4.50 -5.89 -1.28
N GLY A 34 4.91 -7.14 -1.46
CA GLY A 34 6.28 -7.49 -1.82
C GLY A 34 6.70 -6.97 -3.20
N LEU A 35 5.80 -6.97 -4.20
CA LEU A 35 6.08 -6.42 -5.53
C LEU A 35 6.21 -4.91 -5.51
N VAL A 36 5.27 -4.22 -4.84
CA VAL A 36 5.31 -2.77 -4.66
C VAL A 36 6.60 -2.37 -3.96
N LEU A 37 6.92 -3.05 -2.85
CA LEU A 37 8.12 -2.75 -2.09
C LEU A 37 9.40 -2.96 -2.91
N ASN A 38 9.50 -4.06 -3.65
CA ASN A 38 10.64 -4.31 -4.55
C ASN A 38 10.71 -3.26 -5.67
N SER A 39 9.58 -2.81 -6.20
CA SER A 39 9.51 -1.78 -7.24
C SER A 39 9.99 -0.43 -6.70
N LEU A 40 9.56 -0.05 -5.49
CA LEU A 40 10.02 1.15 -4.79
C LEU A 40 11.54 1.10 -4.56
N ILE A 41 12.07 -0.01 -4.01
CA ILE A 41 13.51 -0.18 -3.73
C ILE A 41 14.35 -0.14 -5.01
N LYS A 42 13.94 -0.89 -6.04
CA LYS A 42 14.70 -0.99 -7.29
C LYS A 42 14.54 0.22 -8.21
N ARG A 43 13.62 1.14 -7.89
CA ARG A 43 13.21 2.27 -8.76
C ARG A 43 12.85 1.81 -10.18
N GLN A 44 12.42 0.56 -10.32
CA GLN A 44 11.98 -0.04 -11.57
C GLN A 44 10.49 -0.33 -11.43
N ILE A 45 9.69 0.46 -12.15
CA ILE A 45 8.26 0.24 -12.34
C ILE A 45 8.04 -0.55 -13.64
N ASP A 46 9.05 -1.33 -14.07
CA ASP A 46 8.95 -2.07 -15.32
C ASP A 46 8.05 -3.29 -15.11
N HIS A 47 6.81 -3.14 -15.57
CA HIS A 47 5.80 -4.18 -15.73
C HIS A 47 5.64 -5.11 -14.53
N ILE A 48 5.05 -4.59 -13.44
CA ILE A 48 4.46 -5.47 -12.43
C ILE A 48 3.37 -6.28 -13.12
N ASP A 49 3.60 -7.57 -13.29
CA ASP A 49 2.59 -8.47 -13.84
C ASP A 49 1.42 -8.58 -12.87
N ILE A 50 0.34 -7.87 -13.21
CA ILE A 50 -0.89 -7.81 -12.43
C ILE A 50 -1.87 -8.94 -12.75
N SER A 51 -1.61 -9.75 -13.80
CA SER A 51 -2.56 -10.75 -14.30
C SER A 51 -2.93 -11.79 -13.22
N LYS A 52 -1.98 -12.15 -12.36
CA LYS A 52 -2.16 -13.08 -11.24
C LYS A 52 -3.07 -12.57 -10.11
N PHE A 53 -3.33 -11.26 -10.04
CA PHE A 53 -4.17 -10.68 -8.99
C PHE A 53 -5.62 -10.54 -9.43
N VAL A 54 -5.87 -10.45 -10.74
CA VAL A 54 -7.21 -10.41 -11.33
C VAL A 54 -8.01 -11.64 -10.90
N ASN A 55 -9.29 -11.44 -10.58
CA ASN A 55 -10.24 -12.50 -10.26
C ASN A 55 -11.66 -12.06 -10.70
N GLU A 56 -12.68 -12.82 -10.32
CA GLU A 56 -14.08 -12.52 -10.67
C GLU A 56 -14.60 -11.19 -10.07
N THR A 57 -14.01 -10.72 -8.97
CA THR A 57 -14.43 -9.50 -8.26
C THR A 57 -13.52 -8.30 -8.51
N LEU A 58 -12.30 -8.52 -9.00
CA LEU A 58 -11.25 -7.52 -9.23
C LEU A 58 -10.76 -7.66 -10.67
N ASP A 59 -11.19 -6.74 -11.52
CA ASP A 59 -10.69 -6.60 -12.88
C ASP A 59 -9.27 -5.99 -12.92
N ARG A 60 -8.67 -5.92 -14.11
CA ARG A 60 -7.31 -5.37 -14.28
C ARG A 60 -7.19 -3.95 -13.75
N ASP A 61 -8.21 -3.13 -13.94
CA ASP A 61 -8.13 -1.72 -13.56
C ASP A 61 -8.31 -1.55 -12.05
N SER A 62 -9.16 -2.33 -11.40
CA SER A 62 -9.26 -2.39 -9.94
C SER A 62 -7.95 -2.86 -9.32
N VAL A 63 -7.31 -3.90 -9.88
CA VAL A 63 -6.00 -4.34 -9.41
C VAL A 63 -4.94 -3.23 -9.56
N ARG A 64 -4.96 -2.46 -10.65
CA ARG A 64 -4.05 -1.31 -10.82
C ARG A 64 -4.32 -0.21 -9.79
N ARG A 65 -5.57 0.11 -9.50
CA ARG A 65 -5.90 1.13 -8.51
C ARG A 65 -5.49 0.69 -7.09
N ILE A 66 -5.72 -0.58 -6.75
CA ILE A 66 -5.21 -1.17 -5.49
C ILE A 66 -3.68 -1.11 -5.41
N LEU A 67 -2.98 -1.38 -6.51
CA LEU A 67 -1.52 -1.29 -6.58
C LEU A 67 -1.04 0.14 -6.30
N VAL A 68 -1.67 1.14 -6.93
CA VAL A 68 -1.39 2.56 -6.70
C VAL A 68 -1.70 2.96 -5.26
N ALA A 69 -2.85 2.55 -4.72
CA ALA A 69 -3.23 2.80 -3.32
C ALA A 69 -2.20 2.20 -2.34
N THR A 70 -1.78 0.96 -2.56
CA THR A 70 -0.78 0.28 -1.72
C THR A 70 0.57 1.00 -1.78
N SER A 71 1.00 1.40 -2.98
CA SER A 71 2.25 2.17 -3.18
C SER A 71 2.19 3.51 -2.45
N TYR A 72 1.08 4.24 -2.62
CA TYR A 72 0.86 5.52 -1.96
C TYR A 72 0.89 5.40 -0.43
N ILE A 73 0.23 4.37 0.14
CA ILE A 73 0.28 4.13 1.59
C ILE A 73 1.73 3.88 2.04
N MET A 74 2.48 3.00 1.36
CA MET A 74 3.87 2.70 1.70
C MET A 74 4.79 3.92 1.64
N GLU A 75 4.64 4.76 0.62
CA GLU A 75 5.41 5.99 0.45
C GLU A 75 5.14 7.00 1.56
N ASN A 76 3.86 7.20 1.93
CA ASN A 76 3.52 8.14 3.00
C ASN A 76 3.90 7.60 4.39
N CYS A 77 3.81 6.29 4.61
CA CYS A 77 4.28 5.64 5.83
C CYS A 77 5.79 5.76 6.05
N ALA A 78 6.57 5.98 5.00
CA ALA A 78 8.01 6.16 5.12
C ALA A 78 8.42 7.52 5.71
N ILE A 79 7.52 8.50 5.61
CA ILE A 79 7.73 9.87 6.10
C ILE A 79 7.28 9.98 7.57
N SER A 80 6.30 9.17 7.96
CA SER A 80 5.61 9.28 9.24
C SER A 80 5.85 8.08 10.16
N SER A 81 5.49 8.21 11.44
CA SER A 81 5.56 7.12 12.41
C SER A 81 4.55 6.02 12.06
N THR A 82 5.02 4.78 11.95
CA THR A 82 4.18 3.59 11.66
C THR A 82 3.49 3.01 12.89
N SER A 83 3.68 3.58 14.08
CA SER A 83 3.28 2.98 15.37
C SER A 83 1.78 2.69 15.50
N TYR A 84 0.92 3.37 14.75
CA TYR A 84 -0.54 3.17 14.77
C TYR A 84 -1.12 2.77 13.40
N LEU A 85 -0.26 2.45 12.42
CA LEU A 85 -0.66 2.25 11.02
C LEU A 85 -1.77 1.20 10.86
N THR A 86 -1.69 0.09 11.58
CA THR A 86 -2.70 -0.98 11.49
C THR A 86 -4.09 -0.47 11.91
N VAL A 87 -4.17 0.30 13.00
CA VAL A 87 -5.43 0.85 13.51
C VAL A 87 -6.00 1.89 12.53
N GLU A 88 -5.13 2.73 11.96
CA GLU A 88 -5.51 3.75 10.97
C GLU A 88 -6.08 3.13 9.69
N LEU A 89 -5.48 2.05 9.20
CA LEU A 89 -5.97 1.31 8.03
C LEU A 89 -7.28 0.56 8.32
N GLU A 90 -7.43 -0.01 9.51
CA GLU A 90 -8.67 -0.66 9.94
C GLU A 90 -9.84 0.33 9.99
N GLN A 91 -9.61 1.56 10.48
CA GLN A 91 -10.61 2.64 10.47
C GLN A 91 -11.04 3.04 9.05
N LEU A 92 -10.17 2.85 8.07
CA LEU A 92 -10.45 3.11 6.66
C LEU A 92 -11.15 1.93 5.95
N GLY A 93 -11.45 0.85 6.68
CA GLY A 93 -12.15 -0.33 6.17
C GLY A 93 -11.24 -1.45 5.69
N MET A 94 -9.93 -1.37 5.96
CA MET A 94 -9.01 -2.46 5.65
C MET A 94 -9.23 -3.63 6.62
N PRO A 95 -9.28 -4.89 6.14
CA PRO A 95 -9.28 -6.03 7.05
C PRO A 95 -7.99 -6.06 7.89
N SER A 96 -8.10 -6.36 9.19
CA SER A 96 -6.98 -6.40 10.14
C SER A 96 -5.78 -7.22 9.66
N GLU A 97 -6.06 -8.34 9.01
CA GLU A 97 -5.03 -9.22 8.48
C GLU A 97 -4.23 -8.57 7.34
N HIS A 98 -4.89 -7.86 6.43
CA HIS A 98 -4.23 -7.11 5.35
C HIS A 98 -3.46 -5.91 5.90
N ALA A 99 -4.03 -5.20 6.88
CA ALA A 99 -3.37 -4.07 7.54
C ALA A 99 -2.06 -4.50 8.23
N ARG A 100 -2.07 -5.63 8.95
CA ARG A 100 -0.88 -6.22 9.57
C ARG A 100 0.17 -6.63 8.54
N VAL A 101 -0.26 -7.21 7.43
CA VAL A 101 0.65 -7.61 6.33
C VAL A 101 1.36 -6.38 5.76
N LEU A 102 0.62 -5.29 5.53
CA LEU A 102 1.18 -4.04 5.03
C LEU A 102 2.16 -3.42 6.04
N SER A 103 1.76 -3.31 7.32
CA SER A 103 2.61 -2.77 8.40
C SER A 103 3.94 -3.50 8.49
N ARG A 104 3.91 -4.84 8.53
CA ARG A 104 5.14 -5.65 8.58
C ARG A 104 6.01 -5.50 7.34
N ALA A 105 5.43 -5.36 6.15
CA ALA A 105 6.19 -5.14 4.92
C ALA A 105 6.95 -3.82 4.95
N ILE A 106 6.30 -2.76 5.45
CA ILE A 106 6.91 -1.43 5.62
C ILE A 106 7.99 -1.49 6.71
N GLU A 107 7.72 -2.08 7.87
CA GLU A 107 8.69 -2.24 8.97
C GLU A 107 9.94 -3.01 8.52
N SER A 108 9.77 -4.10 7.77
CA SER A 108 10.88 -4.92 7.24
C SER A 108 11.78 -4.16 6.26
N SER A 109 11.32 -3.01 5.77
CA SER A 109 12.03 -2.18 4.81
C SER A 109 12.20 -0.73 5.26
N SER A 110 11.90 -0.43 6.53
CA SER A 110 11.91 0.91 7.11
C SER A 110 13.25 1.62 6.99
N ASP A 111 14.36 0.89 6.90
CA ASP A 111 15.70 1.46 6.71
C ASP A 111 15.95 1.90 5.25
N LEU A 112 15.20 1.34 4.30
CA LEU A 112 15.37 1.56 2.86
C LEU A 112 14.43 2.64 2.33
N ILE A 113 13.20 2.77 2.85
CA ILE A 113 12.21 3.69 2.26
C ILE A 113 12.59 5.18 2.42
N PRO A 114 13.17 5.67 3.54
CA PRO A 114 13.63 7.06 3.66
C PRO A 114 14.68 7.46 2.61
N SER A 115 15.48 6.50 2.12
CA SER A 115 16.48 6.73 1.05
C SER A 115 15.87 6.90 -0.35
N LEU A 116 14.58 6.57 -0.51
CA LEU A 116 13.86 6.59 -1.79
C LEU A 116 13.11 7.90 -2.05
N LEU A 117 12.92 8.73 -1.02
CA LEU A 117 12.10 9.95 -1.07
C LEU A 117 12.70 11.23 -1.68
N PRO A 118 14.01 11.42 -1.99
CA PRO A 118 14.49 12.75 -2.35
C PRO A 118 14.10 13.23 -3.78
N THR A 119 13.31 12.48 -4.56
CA THR A 119 13.09 12.81 -5.98
C THR A 119 11.64 13.12 -6.39
N ILE A 120 10.62 12.90 -5.55
CA ILE A 120 9.22 13.26 -5.91
C ILE A 120 8.89 14.71 -5.51
N ALA A 121 9.78 15.40 -4.79
CA ALA A 121 9.64 16.80 -4.40
C ALA A 121 10.20 17.82 -5.44
N LYS A 122 10.25 17.47 -6.73
CA LYS A 122 10.57 18.42 -7.81
C LYS A 122 9.60 18.30 -8.98
#